data_AF-A0A1A9UTM1-F1
#
_entry.id   AF-A0A1A9UTM1-F1
#
_cell.length_a   1.000
_cell.length_b   1.000
_cell.length_c   1.000
_cell.angle_alpha   90.00
_cell.angle_beta   90.00
_cell.angle_gamma   90.00
#
_symmetry.space_group_name_H-M   'P 1'
#
loop_
_entity.id
_entity.type
_entity.pdbx_description
1 polymer ?
#
loop_
_entity_poly.entity_id
_entity_poly.type
_entity_poly.pdbx_seq_one_letter_code
_entity_poly.pdbx_strand_id
1 'polypeptide(L)'
;MSSIESKRVQYRKYLERAGVIDALSKALIKLYEEQNKPDDAIRFVRKFMCESCPDDTQFDTMKADLEEAKKTISKLEQDLERLKDQIKKTPEEIAELLEEGFKKLVEDEVNTGSLLRKYLTREILDEYLKLTTPPPVEASLLDCIQSGLAFHNSSCGIYAADLESYALFTKLFDPVVRDYHGQLETDKEQLQPDAEFGNADEIENMDPEKKYILSTRIRVARNIEGFPFFMKLREKQFLEIEEKVKAATDSFDGELAGAYHSLKDISPETQEEMVKRHILFRRGDEYLQAAGCYRFWPVGRGIFYNPAETFLIWVNEEDHLRIISMAKCGDLGDVYNRLIKGLTDLEKTINFMRHPSYGNVTVCPTNLGTTMRVSVHIRLPLLSRDQDRLKSMAAELNLQIRGTGGEHTAIEDGIMDVSNKKRLGVTEFELIKTLQEGILTMIKAEQELEAKE
;
A
#
# COMPACT_ATOMS: atom_id res chain seq x y z
N MET A 1 -25.34 -33.90 -39.10
CA MET A 1 -26.10 -32.63 -39.20
C MET A 1 -27.18 -32.43 -38.12
N SER A 2 -27.40 -33.34 -37.15
CA SER A 2 -28.52 -33.20 -36.18
C SER A 2 -28.23 -32.45 -34.85
N SER A 3 -26.96 -32.15 -34.52
CA SER A 3 -26.60 -31.54 -33.23
C SER A 3 -26.95 -30.04 -33.15
N ILE A 4 -26.73 -29.29 -34.22
CA ILE A 4 -26.98 -27.84 -34.27
C ILE A 4 -28.48 -27.54 -34.22
N GLU A 5 -29.28 -28.36 -34.90
CA GLU A 5 -30.72 -28.18 -34.99
C GLU A 5 -31.40 -28.48 -33.65
N SER A 6 -30.93 -29.51 -32.94
CA SER A 6 -31.35 -29.80 -31.56
C SER A 6 -31.02 -28.65 -30.60
N LYS A 7 -29.80 -28.08 -30.69
CA LYS A 7 -29.41 -26.91 -29.88
C LYS A 7 -30.27 -25.68 -30.17
N ARG A 8 -30.62 -25.42 -31.44
CA ARG A 8 -31.52 -24.31 -31.82
C ARG A 8 -32.92 -24.49 -31.26
N VAL A 9 -33.47 -25.69 -31.31
CA VAL A 9 -34.80 -26.00 -30.76
C VAL A 9 -34.83 -25.83 -29.24
N GLN A 10 -33.80 -26.31 -28.54
CA GLN A 10 -33.69 -26.13 -27.09
C GLN A 10 -33.56 -24.65 -26.70
N TYR A 11 -32.75 -23.87 -27.43
CA TYR A 11 -32.59 -22.45 -27.17
C TYR A 11 -33.88 -21.66 -27.43
N ARG A 12 -34.62 -21.99 -28.50
CA ARG A 12 -35.93 -21.38 -28.79
C ARG A 12 -36.94 -21.67 -27.68
N LYS A 13 -37.04 -22.92 -27.21
CA LYS A 13 -37.89 -23.30 -26.07
C LYS A 13 -37.51 -22.54 -24.80
N TYR A 14 -36.22 -22.30 -24.58
CA TYR A 14 -35.76 -21.46 -23.47
C TYR A 14 -36.26 -20.02 -23.60
N LEU A 15 -36.11 -19.38 -24.78
CA LEU A 15 -36.56 -18.01 -25.00
C LEU A 15 -38.09 -17.86 -24.84
N GLU A 16 -38.85 -18.85 -25.29
CA GLU A 16 -40.30 -18.91 -25.11
C GLU A 16 -40.66 -19.09 -23.62
N ARG A 17 -40.02 -20.03 -22.92
CA ARG A 17 -40.25 -20.26 -21.47
C ARG A 17 -39.84 -19.07 -20.61
N ALA A 18 -38.76 -18.37 -20.98
CA ALA A 18 -38.28 -17.18 -20.29
C ALA A 18 -39.10 -15.92 -20.62
N GLY A 19 -40.10 -16.01 -21.49
CA GLY A 19 -40.99 -14.90 -21.86
C GLY A 19 -40.36 -13.88 -22.82
N VAL A 20 -39.15 -14.12 -23.32
CA VAL A 20 -38.42 -13.19 -24.18
C VAL A 20 -39.14 -12.97 -25.51
N ILE A 21 -39.65 -14.06 -26.11
CA ILE A 21 -40.38 -13.99 -27.39
C ILE A 21 -41.70 -13.23 -27.24
N ASP A 22 -42.41 -13.45 -26.13
CA ASP A 22 -43.68 -12.77 -25.84
C ASP A 22 -43.47 -11.27 -25.58
N ALA A 23 -42.45 -10.90 -24.80
CA ALA A 23 -42.08 -9.51 -24.54
C ALA A 23 -41.67 -8.77 -25.82
N LEU A 24 -40.81 -9.38 -26.65
CA LEU A 24 -40.41 -8.83 -27.95
C LEU A 24 -41.61 -8.65 -28.88
N SER A 25 -42.48 -9.66 -28.95
CA SER A 25 -43.67 -9.62 -29.82
C SER A 25 -44.60 -8.48 -29.41
N LYS A 26 -44.88 -8.34 -28.11
CA LYS A 26 -45.72 -7.24 -27.58
C LYS A 26 -45.11 -5.86 -27.85
N ALA A 27 -43.80 -5.70 -27.68
CA ALA A 27 -43.12 -4.44 -27.96
C ALA A 27 -43.16 -4.07 -29.44
N LEU A 28 -42.96 -5.05 -30.34
CA LEU A 28 -43.03 -4.84 -31.79
C LEU A 28 -44.46 -4.57 -32.28
N ILE A 29 -45.47 -5.25 -31.72
CA ILE A 29 -46.89 -4.99 -32.03
C ILE A 29 -47.25 -3.55 -31.65
N LYS A 30 -46.88 -3.10 -30.44
CA LYS A 30 -47.12 -1.71 -30.03
C LYS A 30 -46.41 -0.70 -30.93
N LEU A 31 -45.17 -0.98 -31.32
CA LEU A 31 -44.44 -0.12 -32.28
C LEU A 31 -45.14 -0.08 -33.65
N TYR A 32 -45.71 -1.20 -34.09
CA TYR A 32 -46.47 -1.29 -35.33
C TYR A 32 -47.80 -0.51 -35.26
N GLU A 33 -48.48 -0.52 -34.12
CA GLU A 33 -49.75 0.18 -33.89
C GLU A 33 -49.58 1.71 -33.72
N GLU A 34 -48.38 2.19 -33.41
CA GLU A 34 -48.10 3.61 -33.23
C GLU A 34 -48.35 4.40 -34.53
N GLN A 35 -49.21 5.42 -34.47
CA GLN A 35 -49.61 6.20 -35.66
C GLN A 35 -48.47 7.09 -36.18
N ASN A 36 -47.66 7.65 -35.28
CA ASN A 36 -46.47 8.42 -35.61
C ASN A 36 -45.24 7.61 -35.22
N LYS A 37 -44.54 7.02 -36.19
CA LYS A 37 -43.36 6.19 -35.90
C LYS A 37 -42.28 7.03 -35.22
N PRO A 38 -41.73 6.56 -34.08
CA PRO A 38 -40.65 7.28 -33.41
C PRO A 38 -39.38 7.23 -34.27
N ASP A 39 -38.60 8.31 -34.26
CA ASP A 39 -37.32 8.39 -34.97
C ASP A 39 -36.31 7.35 -34.44
N ASP A 40 -36.41 6.98 -33.15
CA ASP A 40 -35.63 5.91 -32.52
C ASP A 40 -36.52 4.73 -32.09
N ALA A 41 -36.74 3.81 -33.02
CA ALA A 41 -37.50 2.59 -32.80
C ALA A 41 -36.85 1.64 -31.78
N ILE A 42 -35.52 1.66 -31.63
CA ILE A 42 -34.79 0.78 -30.70
C ILE A 42 -35.09 1.21 -29.27
N ARG A 43 -35.03 2.51 -28.98
CA ARG A 43 -35.38 3.06 -27.67
C ARG A 43 -36.83 2.77 -27.29
N PHE A 44 -37.75 2.83 -28.25
CA PHE A 44 -39.16 2.48 -28.04
C PHE A 44 -39.32 1.02 -27.61
N VAL A 45 -38.70 0.08 -28.34
CA VAL A 45 -38.75 -1.35 -28.01
C VAL A 45 -38.13 -1.62 -26.63
N ARG A 46 -36.99 -1.00 -26.31
CA ARG A 46 -36.32 -1.14 -25.00
C ARG A 46 -37.23 -0.74 -23.83
N LYS A 47 -37.96 0.39 -23.96
CA LYS A 47 -38.90 0.89 -22.95
C LYS A 47 -40.04 -0.09 -22.66
N PHE A 48 -40.59 -0.73 -23.69
CA PHE A 48 -41.69 -1.69 -23.53
C PHE A 48 -41.24 -3.09 -23.12
N MET A 49 -39.98 -3.45 -23.38
CA MET A 49 -39.42 -4.71 -22.92
C MET A 49 -39.01 -4.67 -21.44
N CYS A 50 -38.79 -3.49 -20.87
CA CYS A 50 -38.28 -3.33 -19.51
C CYS A 50 -38.92 -2.09 -18.86
N GLU A 51 -40.19 -2.21 -18.42
CA GLU A 51 -40.96 -1.10 -17.81
C GLU A 51 -40.31 -0.51 -16.54
N SER A 52 -39.38 -1.24 -15.92
CA SER A 52 -38.63 -0.85 -14.72
C SER A 52 -37.17 -0.43 -14.99
N CYS A 53 -36.73 -0.35 -16.24
CA CYS A 53 -35.39 0.10 -16.59
C CYS A 53 -35.39 1.64 -16.73
N PRO A 54 -34.49 2.37 -16.03
CA PRO A 54 -34.35 3.81 -16.21
C PRO A 54 -34.11 4.15 -17.68
N ASP A 55 -34.76 5.19 -18.19
CA ASP A 55 -34.38 5.72 -19.51
C ASP A 55 -32.99 6.37 -19.47
N ASP A 56 -32.36 6.61 -20.63
CA ASP A 56 -30.98 7.13 -20.65
C ASP A 56 -30.85 8.46 -19.91
N THR A 57 -31.91 9.29 -19.94
CA THR A 57 -31.94 10.59 -19.25
C THR A 57 -32.02 10.40 -17.73
N GLN A 58 -32.81 9.44 -17.26
CA GLN A 58 -32.88 9.05 -15.85
C GLN A 58 -31.55 8.43 -15.40
N PHE A 59 -30.93 7.57 -16.21
CA PHE A 59 -29.61 7.00 -15.91
C PHE A 59 -28.54 8.08 -15.81
N ASP A 60 -28.49 9.02 -16.77
CA ASP A 60 -27.55 10.13 -16.76
C ASP A 60 -27.77 11.06 -15.55
N THR A 61 -29.03 11.29 -15.18
CA THR A 61 -29.38 12.07 -13.99
C THR A 61 -28.96 11.33 -12.72
N MET A 62 -29.28 10.05 -12.57
CA MET A 62 -28.84 9.24 -11.43
C MET A 62 -27.32 9.16 -11.33
N LYS A 63 -26.61 9.11 -12.47
CA LYS A 63 -25.15 9.13 -12.51
C LYS A 63 -24.61 10.49 -12.07
N ALA A 64 -25.21 11.59 -12.51
CA ALA A 64 -24.85 12.93 -12.07
C ALA A 64 -25.11 13.14 -10.57
N ASP A 65 -26.28 12.73 -10.08
CA ASP A 65 -26.65 12.77 -8.66
C ASP A 65 -25.70 11.92 -7.81
N LEU A 66 -25.31 10.74 -8.30
CA LEU A 66 -24.33 9.88 -7.63
C LEU A 66 -22.97 10.56 -7.51
N GLU A 67 -22.50 11.22 -8.57
CA GLU A 67 -21.24 11.97 -8.55
C GLU A 67 -21.31 13.19 -7.63
N GLU A 68 -22.44 13.92 -7.61
CA GLU A 68 -22.65 15.03 -6.69
C GLU A 68 -22.73 14.58 -5.23
N ALA A 69 -23.43 13.47 -4.96
CA ALA A 69 -23.52 12.87 -3.63
C ALA A 69 -22.15 12.41 -3.14
N LYS A 70 -21.36 11.70 -3.97
CA LYS A 70 -19.98 11.30 -3.64
C LYS A 70 -19.11 12.51 -3.31
N LYS A 71 -19.21 13.59 -4.10
CA LYS A 71 -18.46 14.83 -3.85
C LYS A 71 -18.87 15.48 -2.53
N THR A 72 -20.16 15.48 -2.22
CA THR A 72 -20.68 16.03 -0.96
C THR A 72 -20.25 15.21 0.24
N ILE A 73 -20.35 13.87 0.17
CA ILE A 73 -19.87 12.96 1.21
C ILE A 73 -18.38 13.19 1.46
N SER A 74 -17.57 13.22 0.39
CA SER A 74 -16.13 13.46 0.51
C SER A 74 -15.81 14.79 1.20
N LYS A 75 -16.56 15.86 0.89
CA LYS A 75 -16.40 17.15 1.55
C LYS A 75 -16.79 17.13 3.02
N LEU A 76 -17.92 16.49 3.36
CA LEU A 76 -18.38 16.37 4.74
C LEU A 76 -17.44 15.52 5.59
N GLU A 77 -16.90 14.44 5.03
CA GLU A 77 -15.87 13.61 5.67
C GLU A 77 -14.60 14.44 5.99
N GLN A 78 -14.14 15.26 5.02
CA GLN A 78 -13.01 16.17 5.24
C GLN A 78 -13.30 17.20 6.33
N ASP A 79 -14.48 17.81 6.32
CA ASP A 79 -14.87 18.79 7.34
C ASP A 79 -14.96 18.15 8.73
N LEU A 80 -15.49 16.93 8.82
CA LEU A 80 -15.60 16.18 10.07
C LEU A 80 -14.22 15.78 10.62
N GLU A 81 -13.30 15.37 9.75
CA GLU A 81 -11.91 15.07 10.12
C GLU A 81 -11.18 16.34 10.61
N ARG A 82 -11.36 17.47 9.92
CA ARG A 82 -10.80 18.77 10.34
C ARG A 82 -11.35 19.24 11.69
N LEU A 83 -12.64 19.07 11.94
CA LEU A 83 -13.25 19.42 13.22
C LEU A 83 -12.76 18.50 14.34
N LYS A 84 -12.63 17.19 14.10
CA LYS A 84 -12.07 16.24 15.07
C LYS A 84 -10.65 16.63 15.48
N ASP A 85 -9.83 17.08 14.52
CA ASP A 85 -8.46 17.51 14.79
C ASP A 85 -8.35 18.78 15.65
N GLN A 86 -9.40 19.62 15.67
CA GLN A 86 -9.44 20.79 16.55
C GLN A 86 -9.78 20.44 18.01
N ILE A 87 -10.32 19.23 18.24
CA ILE A 87 -10.68 18.75 19.57
C ILE A 87 -9.43 18.15 20.22
N LYS A 88 -8.80 18.93 21.11
CA LYS A 88 -7.75 18.40 21.98
C LYS A 88 -8.39 17.60 23.12
N LYS A 89 -8.08 16.32 23.18
CA LYS A 89 -8.49 15.45 24.29
C LYS A 89 -7.72 15.82 25.55
N THR A 90 -8.38 15.80 26.71
CA THR A 90 -7.69 15.95 28.00
C THR A 90 -6.90 14.68 28.33
N PRO A 91 -5.89 14.75 29.21
CA PRO A 91 -5.19 13.56 29.68
C PRO A 91 -6.12 12.51 30.29
N GLU A 92 -7.21 12.93 30.95
CA GLU A 92 -8.23 12.05 31.50
C GLU A 92 -9.02 11.31 30.42
N GLU A 93 -9.47 12.02 29.38
CA GLU A 93 -10.16 11.41 28.24
C GLU A 93 -9.25 10.42 27.48
N ILE A 94 -7.97 10.75 27.32
CA ILE A 94 -6.97 9.85 26.73
C ILE A 94 -6.83 8.58 27.56
N ALA A 95 -6.73 8.72 28.89
CA ALA A 95 -6.64 7.59 29.81
C ALA A 95 -7.88 6.69 29.75
N GLU A 96 -9.09 7.26 29.70
CA GLU A 96 -10.33 6.49 29.56
C GLU A 96 -10.39 5.70 28.25
N LEU A 97 -9.98 6.31 27.13
CA LEU A 97 -9.92 5.63 25.83
C LEU A 97 -8.90 4.49 25.80
N LEU A 98 -7.74 4.70 26.44
CA LEU A 98 -6.70 3.69 26.60
C LEU A 98 -7.21 2.50 27.41
N GLU A 99 -7.90 2.76 28.52
CA GLU A 99 -8.49 1.73 29.39
C GLU A 99 -9.58 0.92 28.67
N GLU A 100 -10.51 1.61 28.00
CA GLU A 100 -11.57 0.96 27.25
C GLU A 100 -11.02 0.12 26.09
N GLY A 101 -10.07 0.68 25.34
CA GLY A 101 -9.42 -0.03 24.23
C GLY A 101 -8.62 -1.24 24.70
N PHE A 102 -7.84 -1.09 25.78
CA PHE A 102 -7.08 -2.20 26.35
C PHE A 102 -7.98 -3.34 26.80
N LYS A 103 -9.08 -3.01 27.49
CA LYS A 103 -10.07 -4.00 27.92
C LYS A 103 -10.61 -4.79 26.72
N LYS A 104 -11.06 -4.10 25.66
CA LYS A 104 -11.58 -4.74 24.44
C LYS A 104 -10.52 -5.61 23.75
N LEU A 105 -9.28 -5.14 23.68
CA LEU A 105 -8.17 -5.86 23.07
C LEU A 105 -7.88 -7.19 23.79
N VAL A 106 -7.91 -7.19 25.13
CA VAL A 106 -7.66 -8.38 25.94
C VAL A 106 -8.84 -9.35 25.90
N GLU A 107 -10.08 -8.84 25.90
CA GLU A 107 -11.33 -9.63 25.87
C GLU A 107 -11.64 -10.25 24.50
N ASP A 108 -11.01 -9.79 23.40
CA ASP A 108 -11.22 -10.38 22.07
C ASP A 108 -10.64 -11.81 22.02
N GLU A 109 -11.46 -12.85 21.98
CA GLU A 109 -10.95 -14.23 21.92
C GLU A 109 -10.61 -14.69 20.48
N VAL A 110 -11.00 -13.92 19.46
CA VAL A 110 -10.83 -14.27 18.05
C VAL A 110 -9.48 -13.78 17.53
N ASN A 111 -9.15 -12.52 17.78
CA ASN A 111 -7.96 -11.87 17.23
C ASN A 111 -6.84 -11.78 18.27
N THR A 112 -6.13 -12.88 18.46
CA THR A 112 -5.07 -13.03 19.49
C THR A 112 -3.65 -12.82 18.97
N GLY A 113 -3.46 -12.73 17.65
CA GLY A 113 -2.14 -12.70 17.02
C GLY A 113 -1.43 -11.34 16.98
N SER A 114 -2.03 -10.27 17.52
CA SER A 114 -1.46 -8.92 17.45
C SER A 114 -0.25 -8.76 18.38
N LEU A 115 0.86 -8.20 17.87
CA LEU A 115 2.02 -7.86 18.69
C LEU A 115 1.71 -6.79 19.75
N LEU A 116 0.85 -5.82 19.44
CA LEU A 116 0.34 -4.87 20.44
C LEU A 116 -0.27 -5.62 21.62
N ARG A 117 -1.18 -6.56 21.36
CA ARG A 117 -1.83 -7.35 22.42
C ARG A 117 -0.83 -8.19 23.21
N LYS A 118 0.15 -8.77 22.52
CA LYS A 118 1.17 -9.61 23.15
C LYS A 118 2.03 -8.83 24.15
N TYR A 119 2.37 -7.57 23.84
CA TYR A 119 3.36 -6.80 24.59
C TYR A 119 2.80 -5.64 25.42
N LEU A 120 1.59 -5.15 25.14
CA LEU A 120 0.92 -4.21 26.03
C LEU A 120 0.35 -4.97 27.22
N THR A 121 1.07 -4.97 28.34
CA THR A 121 0.56 -5.52 29.60
C THR A 121 -0.16 -4.46 30.41
N ARG A 122 -0.87 -4.88 31.47
CA ARG A 122 -1.53 -3.94 32.39
C ARG A 122 -0.52 -2.99 33.03
N GLU A 123 0.63 -3.52 33.44
CA GLU A 123 1.71 -2.75 34.07
C GLU A 123 2.29 -1.69 33.13
N ILE A 124 2.50 -2.06 31.85
CA ILE A 124 3.00 -1.12 30.83
C ILE A 124 1.94 -0.04 30.53
N LEU A 125 0.66 -0.42 30.43
CA LEU A 125 -0.42 0.53 30.24
C LEU A 125 -0.47 1.55 31.38
N ASP A 126 -0.48 1.08 32.63
CA ASP A 126 -0.56 1.93 33.82
C ASP A 126 0.64 2.90 33.92
N GLU A 127 1.84 2.44 33.53
CA GLU A 127 3.04 3.28 33.49
C GLU A 127 2.94 4.41 32.46
N TYR A 128 2.41 4.13 31.28
CA TYR A 128 2.38 5.05 30.14
C TYR A 128 1.10 5.86 30.01
N LEU A 129 0.08 5.57 30.83
CA LEU A 129 -1.29 6.09 30.72
C LEU A 129 -1.39 7.61 30.58
N LYS A 130 -0.51 8.35 31.25
CA LYS A 130 -0.50 9.83 31.28
C LYS A 130 0.80 10.43 30.76
N LEU A 131 1.70 9.62 30.21
CA LEU A 131 2.97 10.12 29.68
C LEU A 131 2.77 10.66 28.26
N THR A 132 3.54 11.69 27.95
CA THR A 132 3.65 12.22 26.61
C THR A 132 5.12 12.45 26.26
N THR A 133 5.43 12.41 24.96
CA THR A 133 6.76 12.78 24.47
C THR A 133 7.02 14.27 24.74
N PRO A 134 8.28 14.73 24.75
CA PRO A 134 8.60 16.11 25.05
C PRO A 134 7.90 17.13 24.13
N PRO A 135 7.64 18.37 24.61
CA PRO A 135 7.22 19.46 23.74
C PRO A 135 8.21 19.69 22.59
N PRO A 136 7.73 20.12 21.40
CA PRO A 136 6.39 20.64 21.14
C PRO A 136 5.38 19.59 20.63
N VAL A 137 5.74 18.30 20.57
CA VAL A 137 4.90 17.27 19.95
C VAL A 137 3.87 16.73 20.93
N GLU A 138 4.31 16.37 22.15
CA GLU A 138 3.44 15.87 23.21
C GLU A 138 2.56 14.69 22.74
N ALA A 139 3.19 13.68 22.13
CA ALA A 139 2.52 12.46 21.70
C ALA A 139 2.27 11.51 22.87
N SER A 140 1.05 11.00 22.97
CA SER A 140 0.61 10.06 23.99
C SER A 140 0.73 8.61 23.52
N LEU A 141 0.60 7.65 24.45
CA LEU A 141 0.50 6.23 24.06
C LEU A 141 -0.70 5.98 23.13
N LEU A 142 -1.82 6.69 23.33
CA LEU A 142 -3.01 6.53 22.48
C LEU A 142 -2.72 6.87 21.03
N ASP A 143 -1.97 7.95 20.78
CA ASP A 143 -1.54 8.32 19.43
C ASP A 143 -0.82 7.14 18.76
N CYS A 144 0.00 6.40 19.51
CA CYS A 144 0.80 5.29 19.02
C CYS A 144 0.02 3.97 18.81
N ILE A 145 -1.03 3.70 19.59
CA ILE A 145 -1.69 2.38 19.60
C ILE A 145 -3.14 2.38 19.11
N GLN A 146 -3.72 3.56 18.83
CA GLN A 146 -5.13 3.69 18.45
C GLN A 146 -5.54 2.76 17.31
N SER A 147 -4.69 2.56 16.30
CA SER A 147 -4.98 1.64 15.20
C SER A 147 -5.15 0.19 15.69
N GLY A 148 -4.28 -0.30 16.57
CA GLY A 148 -4.37 -1.66 17.08
C GLY A 148 -5.51 -1.84 18.08
N LEU A 149 -5.90 -0.78 18.80
CA LEU A 149 -7.11 -0.78 19.65
C LEU A 149 -8.42 -0.78 18.84
N ALA A 150 -8.40 -0.22 17.62
CA ALA A 150 -9.55 -0.25 16.72
C ALA A 150 -9.63 -1.56 15.92
N PHE A 151 -8.49 -2.13 15.54
CA PHE A 151 -8.39 -3.30 14.67
C PHE A 151 -7.51 -4.38 15.30
N HIS A 152 -8.13 -5.23 16.12
CA HIS A 152 -7.43 -6.29 16.86
C HIS A 152 -6.79 -7.36 15.95
N ASN A 153 -7.24 -7.47 14.70
CA ASN A 153 -6.64 -8.34 13.68
C ASN A 153 -5.31 -7.81 13.12
N SER A 154 -4.86 -6.63 13.54
CA SER A 154 -3.55 -6.06 13.16
C SER A 154 -2.42 -6.98 13.59
N SER A 155 -1.51 -7.33 12.67
CA SER A 155 -0.31 -8.12 13.01
C SER A 155 0.63 -7.37 13.96
N CYS A 156 0.86 -6.08 13.72
CA CYS A 156 1.68 -5.23 14.59
C CYS A 156 0.82 -4.40 15.57
N GLY A 157 0.00 -3.48 15.06
CA GLY A 157 -0.97 -2.70 15.84
C GLY A 157 -0.43 -1.41 16.47
N ILE A 158 0.84 -1.07 16.26
CA ILE A 158 1.45 0.18 16.77
C ILE A 158 2.10 0.99 15.67
N TYR A 159 2.12 2.31 15.85
CA TYR A 159 2.81 3.30 15.05
C TYR A 159 3.52 4.28 15.99
N ALA A 160 4.71 4.77 15.64
CA ALA A 160 5.36 5.83 16.40
C ALA A 160 4.76 7.18 15.99
N ALA A 161 4.49 8.08 16.93
CA ALA A 161 3.94 9.41 16.64
C ALA A 161 5.02 10.49 16.38
N ASP A 162 6.22 10.27 16.92
CA ASP A 162 7.47 11.00 16.68
C ASP A 162 8.67 10.09 16.96
N LEU A 163 9.90 10.60 16.80
CA LEU A 163 11.12 9.83 17.07
C LEU A 163 11.24 9.43 18.55
N GLU A 164 10.86 10.35 19.43
CA GLU A 164 10.91 10.22 20.88
C GLU A 164 9.95 9.14 21.41
N SER A 165 8.91 8.79 20.65
CA SER A 165 8.00 7.69 20.97
C SER A 165 8.73 6.36 21.13
N TYR A 166 9.75 6.08 20.32
CA TYR A 166 10.56 4.87 20.43
C TYR A 166 11.35 4.81 21.75
N ALA A 167 11.77 5.98 22.26
CA ALA A 167 12.51 6.07 23.52
C ALA A 167 11.58 6.07 24.74
N LEU A 168 10.52 6.88 24.73
CA LEU A 168 9.59 7.01 25.84
C LEU A 168 8.80 5.72 26.08
N PHE A 169 8.24 5.14 25.02
CA PHE A 169 7.40 3.95 25.09
C PHE A 169 8.20 2.66 24.81
N THR A 170 9.50 2.67 25.13
CA THR A 170 10.45 1.60 24.78
C THR A 170 10.04 0.21 25.29
N LYS A 171 9.40 0.11 26.48
CA LYS A 171 8.92 -1.17 27.03
C LYS A 171 7.85 -1.85 26.17
N LEU A 172 7.18 -1.08 25.30
CA LEU A 172 6.26 -1.59 24.29
C LEU A 172 6.95 -1.72 22.92
N PHE A 173 7.61 -0.66 22.45
CA PHE A 173 8.17 -0.64 21.10
C PHE A 173 9.32 -1.62 20.90
N ASP A 174 10.28 -1.69 21.83
CA ASP A 174 11.46 -2.54 21.67
C ASP A 174 11.12 -4.04 21.55
N PRO A 175 10.29 -4.63 22.42
CA PRO A 175 9.92 -6.04 22.25
C PRO A 175 9.08 -6.29 20.99
N VAL A 176 8.22 -5.35 20.57
CA VAL A 176 7.48 -5.46 19.30
C VAL A 176 8.43 -5.45 18.10
N VAL A 177 9.41 -4.53 18.09
CA VAL A 177 10.44 -4.44 17.04
C VAL A 177 11.26 -5.74 17.00
N ARG A 178 11.76 -6.19 18.15
CA ARG A 178 12.55 -7.42 18.24
C ARG A 178 11.77 -8.64 17.79
N ASP A 179 10.51 -8.78 18.20
CA ASP A 179 9.67 -9.92 17.77
C ASP A 179 9.43 -9.91 16.26
N TYR A 180 8.93 -8.79 15.74
CA TYR A 180 8.60 -8.68 14.31
C TYR A 180 9.81 -8.94 13.41
N HIS A 181 10.98 -8.42 13.78
CA HIS A 181 12.21 -8.57 12.99
C HIS A 181 13.03 -9.82 13.34
N GLY A 182 12.53 -10.70 14.22
CA GLY A 182 13.20 -11.96 14.57
C GLY A 182 14.51 -11.77 15.35
N GLN A 183 14.53 -10.79 16.24
CA GLN A 183 15.68 -10.38 17.06
C GLN A 183 15.41 -10.48 18.57
N LEU A 184 14.46 -11.30 19.02
CA LEU A 184 14.20 -11.51 20.45
C LEU A 184 15.39 -12.10 21.20
N GLU A 185 16.18 -12.94 20.52
CA GLU A 185 17.31 -13.66 21.12
C GLU A 185 18.63 -12.87 21.07
N THR A 186 18.64 -11.65 20.53
CA THR A 186 19.87 -10.86 20.44
C THR A 186 20.09 -9.98 21.67
N ASP A 187 21.28 -10.06 22.26
CA ASP A 187 21.72 -9.18 23.34
C ASP A 187 22.27 -7.83 22.83
N LYS A 188 22.22 -7.60 21.51
CA LYS A 188 22.71 -6.35 20.92
C LYS A 188 21.83 -5.17 21.34
N GLU A 189 22.47 -4.09 21.75
CA GLU A 189 21.82 -2.79 21.94
C GLU A 189 21.52 -2.11 20.60
N GLN A 190 22.48 -2.18 19.66
CA GLN A 190 22.28 -1.73 18.29
C GLN A 190 21.72 -2.87 17.44
N LEU A 191 20.43 -2.79 17.10
CA LEU A 191 19.76 -3.82 16.30
C LEU A 191 20.07 -3.71 14.80
N GLN A 192 20.25 -2.48 14.31
CA GLN A 192 20.54 -2.19 12.92
C GLN A 192 22.00 -1.74 12.74
N PRO A 193 22.80 -2.41 11.89
CA PRO A 193 24.13 -1.93 11.53
C PRO A 193 24.07 -0.57 10.79
N ASP A 194 25.21 0.10 10.68
CA ASP A 194 25.29 1.33 9.88
C ASP A 194 24.89 1.07 8.43
N ALA A 195 24.43 2.14 7.76
CA ALA A 195 23.97 2.01 6.38
C ALA A 195 25.16 1.70 5.47
N GLU A 196 25.03 0.67 4.66
CA GLU A 196 26.07 0.24 3.73
C GLU A 196 25.44 -0.16 2.41
N PHE A 197 25.63 0.71 1.42
CA PHE A 197 25.06 0.50 0.09
C PHE A 197 25.92 -0.40 -0.80
N GLY A 198 27.19 -0.66 -0.43
CA GLY A 198 28.13 -1.47 -1.19
C GLY A 198 28.41 -0.92 -2.60
N ASN A 199 28.87 -1.79 -3.49
CA ASN A 199 29.14 -1.46 -4.89
C ASN A 199 28.03 -2.03 -5.79
N ALA A 200 27.23 -1.14 -6.38
CA ALA A 200 26.12 -1.55 -7.24
C ALA A 200 26.59 -2.31 -8.51
N ASP A 201 27.81 -2.07 -8.97
CA ASP A 201 28.38 -2.77 -10.14
C ASP A 201 28.63 -4.27 -9.90
N GLU A 202 28.62 -4.71 -8.63
CA GLU A 202 28.70 -6.13 -8.27
C GLU A 202 27.34 -6.86 -8.36
N ILE A 203 26.26 -6.15 -8.71
CA ILE A 203 24.93 -6.71 -8.82
C ILE A 203 24.65 -7.01 -10.29
N GLU A 204 24.91 -8.27 -10.67
CA GLU A 204 24.60 -8.80 -12.00
C GLU A 204 23.10 -8.79 -12.33
N ASN A 205 22.79 -8.66 -13.62
CA ASN A 205 21.45 -8.83 -14.15
C ASN A 205 20.99 -10.29 -13.95
N MET A 206 19.88 -10.47 -13.23
CA MET A 206 19.36 -11.77 -12.81
C MET A 206 18.70 -12.56 -13.95
N ASP A 207 18.31 -11.89 -15.04
CA ASP A 207 17.64 -12.51 -16.19
C ASP A 207 17.94 -11.70 -17.47
N PRO A 208 19.17 -11.82 -18.02
CA PRO A 208 19.57 -11.06 -19.21
C PRO A 208 18.72 -11.38 -20.45
N GLU A 209 18.21 -12.60 -20.55
CA GLU A 209 17.37 -13.07 -21.66
C GLU A 209 15.90 -12.65 -21.52
N LYS A 210 15.51 -12.06 -20.37
CA LYS A 210 14.14 -11.61 -20.06
C LYS A 210 13.11 -12.74 -20.16
N LYS A 211 13.49 -13.95 -19.75
CA LYS A 211 12.62 -15.14 -19.84
C LYS A 211 11.68 -15.28 -18.64
N TYR A 212 12.10 -14.88 -17.45
CA TYR A 212 11.40 -15.13 -16.19
C TYR A 212 10.95 -13.84 -15.49
N ILE A 213 11.81 -12.82 -15.46
CA ILE A 213 11.57 -11.60 -14.68
C ILE A 213 10.81 -10.58 -15.51
N LEU A 214 9.68 -10.12 -14.98
CA LEU A 214 8.82 -9.12 -15.59
C LEU A 214 9.22 -7.70 -15.16
N SER A 215 9.51 -7.50 -13.88
CA SER A 215 9.92 -6.22 -13.33
C SER A 215 10.62 -6.34 -12.00
N THR A 216 11.53 -5.40 -11.74
CA THR A 216 12.23 -5.23 -10.46
C THR A 216 11.84 -3.88 -9.87
N ARG A 217 11.64 -3.84 -8.55
CA ARG A 217 11.24 -2.63 -7.82
C ARG A 217 11.87 -2.61 -6.44
N ILE A 218 12.51 -1.49 -6.11
CA ILE A 218 13.08 -1.20 -4.79
C ILE A 218 12.35 -0.01 -4.21
N ARG A 219 11.93 -0.11 -2.96
CA ARG A 219 11.44 1.03 -2.18
C ARG A 219 12.16 1.15 -0.86
N VAL A 220 12.36 2.38 -0.43
CA VAL A 220 12.76 2.75 0.93
C VAL A 220 11.82 3.81 1.47
N ALA A 221 11.72 3.91 2.78
CA ALA A 221 11.01 4.97 3.47
C ALA A 221 12.01 5.90 4.17
N ARG A 222 11.72 7.19 4.19
CA ARG A 222 12.52 8.20 4.87
C ARG A 222 11.62 9.25 5.51
N ASN A 223 11.96 9.66 6.72
CA ASN A 223 11.28 10.72 7.44
C ASN A 223 12.25 11.87 7.71
N ILE A 224 11.82 13.09 7.43
CA ILE A 224 12.61 14.33 7.56
C ILE A 224 12.75 14.73 9.04
N GLU A 225 13.96 15.03 9.49
CA GLU A 225 14.23 15.56 10.83
C GLU A 225 13.43 16.85 11.13
N GLY A 226 13.03 17.02 12.39
CA GLY A 226 12.31 18.21 12.87
C GLY A 226 10.79 18.19 12.62
N PHE A 227 10.25 17.12 12.04
CA PHE A 227 8.81 16.93 11.86
C PHE A 227 8.35 15.68 12.61
N PRO A 228 7.24 15.71 13.37
CA PRO A 228 6.66 14.46 13.88
C PRO A 228 6.03 13.65 12.73
N PHE A 229 5.52 12.46 13.02
CA PHE A 229 4.82 11.64 12.03
C PHE A 229 3.34 12.06 11.86
N PHE A 230 2.60 11.41 10.95
CA PHE A 230 1.26 11.85 10.52
C PHE A 230 0.24 12.03 11.67
N MET A 231 0.40 11.30 12.78
CA MET A 231 -0.44 11.44 13.98
C MET A 231 -0.32 12.81 14.63
N LYS A 232 0.77 13.54 14.44
CA LYS A 232 1.02 14.83 15.09
C LYS A 232 1.47 15.92 14.12
N LEU A 233 1.62 15.61 12.83
CA LEU A 233 1.80 16.62 11.79
C LEU A 233 0.62 17.58 11.78
N ARG A 234 0.92 18.88 11.78
CA ARG A 234 -0.06 19.94 11.54
C ARG A 234 -0.23 20.17 10.04
N GLU A 235 -1.40 20.65 9.62
CA GLU A 235 -1.70 20.94 8.21
C GLU A 235 -0.61 21.77 7.51
N LYS A 236 -0.06 22.79 8.17
CA LYS A 236 1.05 23.59 7.63
C LYS A 236 2.34 22.78 7.43
N GLN A 237 2.62 21.83 8.32
CA GLN A 237 3.83 21.00 8.24
C GLN A 237 3.77 20.00 7.08
N PHE A 238 2.58 19.53 6.70
CA PHE A 238 2.39 18.76 5.46
C PHE A 238 2.88 19.55 4.23
N LEU A 239 2.51 20.84 4.15
CA LEU A 239 2.97 21.73 3.07
C LEU A 239 4.47 22.03 3.17
N GLU A 240 5.03 22.20 4.38
CA GLU A 240 6.47 22.43 4.57
C GLU A 240 7.31 21.22 4.11
N ILE A 241 6.83 19.99 4.35
CA ILE A 241 7.45 18.77 3.84
C ILE A 241 7.36 18.72 2.31
N GLU A 242 6.17 19.00 1.75
CA GLU A 242 5.97 19.04 0.29
C GLU A 242 6.95 20.01 -0.39
N GLU A 243 7.06 21.24 0.10
CA GLU A 243 7.94 22.26 -0.48
C GLU A 243 9.43 21.90 -0.34
N LYS A 244 9.84 21.26 0.78
CA LYS A 244 11.20 20.72 0.93
C LYS A 244 11.51 19.67 -0.13
N VAL A 245 10.58 18.76 -0.41
CA VAL A 245 10.77 17.72 -1.43
C VAL A 245 10.82 18.34 -2.82
N LYS A 246 9.91 19.26 -3.17
CA LYS A 246 9.94 19.98 -4.45
C LYS A 246 11.31 20.63 -4.69
N ALA A 247 11.76 21.43 -3.72
CA ALA A 247 13.04 22.12 -3.80
C ALA A 247 14.24 21.17 -3.93
N ALA A 248 14.22 20.03 -3.24
CA ALA A 248 15.27 19.02 -3.38
C ALA A 248 15.27 18.39 -4.77
N THR A 249 14.09 18.04 -5.30
CA THR A 249 13.94 17.39 -6.60
C THR A 249 14.15 18.32 -7.80
N ASP A 250 14.04 19.64 -7.62
CA ASP A 250 14.34 20.63 -8.68
C ASP A 250 15.80 20.56 -9.16
N SER A 251 16.70 20.04 -8.32
CA SER A 251 18.12 19.86 -8.65
C SER A 251 18.42 18.56 -9.40
N PHE A 252 17.44 17.66 -9.56
CA PHE A 252 17.65 16.37 -10.19
C PHE A 252 17.92 16.51 -11.69
N ASP A 253 18.91 15.75 -12.16
CA ASP A 253 19.38 15.78 -13.54
C ASP A 253 19.44 14.39 -14.18
N GLY A 254 19.74 14.36 -15.49
CA GLY A 254 19.93 13.13 -16.24
C GLY A 254 18.71 12.21 -16.14
N GLU A 255 18.93 10.95 -15.74
CA GLU A 255 17.86 9.96 -15.57
C GLU A 255 16.89 10.25 -14.41
N LEU A 256 17.29 11.07 -13.42
CA LEU A 256 16.47 11.41 -12.27
C LEU A 256 15.60 12.65 -12.52
N ALA A 257 15.91 13.44 -13.55
CA ALA A 257 15.14 14.63 -13.90
C ALA A 257 13.66 14.28 -14.09
N GLY A 258 12.79 15.05 -13.45
CA GLY A 258 11.37 14.75 -13.38
C GLY A 258 10.55 15.95 -12.92
N ALA A 259 9.29 15.68 -12.57
CA ALA A 259 8.37 16.71 -12.10
C ALA A 259 7.62 16.26 -10.85
N TYR A 260 7.37 17.22 -9.97
CA TYR A 260 6.49 17.03 -8.82
C TYR A 260 5.04 17.39 -9.20
N HIS A 261 4.11 16.55 -8.76
CA HIS A 261 2.67 16.74 -8.93
C HIS A 261 1.98 16.63 -7.57
N SER A 262 1.41 17.74 -7.09
CA SER A 262 0.57 17.73 -5.89
C SER A 262 -0.70 16.93 -6.16
N LEU A 263 -1.11 16.09 -5.22
CA LEU A 263 -2.24 15.18 -5.39
C LEU A 263 -3.55 15.93 -5.68
N LYS A 264 -3.73 17.10 -5.08
CA LYS A 264 -4.89 17.99 -5.31
C LYS A 264 -5.03 18.47 -6.76
N ASP A 265 -3.94 18.47 -7.52
CA ASP A 265 -3.87 18.99 -8.89
C ASP A 265 -4.00 17.87 -9.94
N ILE A 266 -4.06 16.60 -9.51
CA ILE A 266 -4.25 15.43 -10.38
C ILE A 266 -5.74 15.06 -10.38
N SER A 267 -6.36 14.91 -11.56
CA SER A 267 -7.79 14.55 -11.63
C SER A 267 -8.04 13.16 -11.02
N PRO A 268 -9.22 12.91 -10.43
CA PRO A 268 -9.55 11.60 -9.84
C PRO A 268 -9.35 10.42 -10.81
N GLU A 269 -9.71 10.60 -12.09
CA GLU A 269 -9.57 9.58 -13.13
C GLU A 269 -8.09 9.27 -13.41
N THR A 270 -7.26 10.31 -13.48
CA THR A 270 -5.80 10.15 -13.63
C THR A 270 -5.19 9.51 -12.38
N GLN A 271 -5.65 9.87 -11.17
CA GLN A 271 -5.18 9.21 -9.95
C GLN A 271 -5.49 7.71 -9.98
N GLU A 272 -6.70 7.31 -10.39
CA GLU A 272 -7.07 5.89 -10.49
C GLU A 272 -6.22 5.14 -11.54
N GLU A 273 -5.93 5.78 -12.67
CA GLU A 273 -5.06 5.22 -13.71
C GLU A 273 -3.61 5.05 -13.24
N MET A 274 -3.06 6.06 -12.54
CA MET A 274 -1.72 5.99 -11.95
C MET A 274 -1.64 4.93 -10.84
N VAL A 275 -2.69 4.75 -10.03
CA VAL A 275 -2.77 3.68 -9.02
C VAL A 275 -2.75 2.31 -9.69
N LYS A 276 -3.51 2.10 -10.77
CA LYS A 276 -3.52 0.84 -11.54
C LYS A 276 -2.15 0.50 -12.14
N ARG A 277 -1.36 1.52 -12.45
CA ARG A 277 0.02 1.38 -12.98
C ARG A 277 1.08 1.25 -11.88
N HIS A 278 0.66 1.22 -10.61
CA HIS A 278 1.54 1.18 -9.43
C HIS A 278 2.45 2.41 -9.28
N ILE A 279 2.06 3.54 -9.89
CA ILE A 279 2.79 4.80 -9.86
C ILE A 279 2.37 5.62 -8.65
N LEU A 280 1.06 5.69 -8.35
CA LEU A 280 0.51 6.52 -7.27
C LEU A 280 -0.08 5.65 -6.14
N PHE A 281 -0.03 6.19 -4.91
CA PHE A 281 -0.71 5.62 -3.75
C PHE A 281 -2.19 6.03 -3.72
N ARG A 282 -2.99 5.33 -2.91
CA ARG A 282 -4.42 5.65 -2.73
C ARG A 282 -4.76 5.76 -1.25
N ARG A 283 -5.78 6.56 -0.94
CA ARG A 283 -6.51 6.45 0.33
C ARG A 283 -7.32 5.16 0.34
N GLY A 284 -7.43 4.51 1.49
CA GLY A 284 -8.35 3.38 1.67
C GLY A 284 -7.87 2.27 2.59
N ASP A 285 -6.70 2.43 3.22
CA ASP A 285 -6.26 1.50 4.27
C ASP A 285 -6.92 1.86 5.61
N GLU A 286 -7.70 0.93 6.17
CA GLU A 286 -8.46 1.15 7.40
C GLU A 286 -7.57 1.32 8.64
N TYR A 287 -6.43 0.63 8.69
CA TYR A 287 -5.46 0.72 9.77
C TYR A 287 -4.80 2.11 9.79
N LEU A 288 -4.35 2.59 8.63
CA LEU A 288 -3.81 3.93 8.46
C LEU A 288 -4.86 5.01 8.78
N GLN A 289 -6.13 4.79 8.41
CA GLN A 289 -7.22 5.71 8.75
C GLN A 289 -7.44 5.79 10.27
N ALA A 290 -7.43 4.66 10.98
CA ALA A 290 -7.56 4.66 12.45
C ALA A 290 -6.32 5.22 13.16
N ALA A 291 -5.14 5.10 12.57
CA ALA A 291 -3.93 5.78 13.05
C ALA A 291 -3.94 7.30 12.79
N GLY A 292 -4.84 7.80 11.93
CA GLY A 292 -4.92 9.22 11.58
C GLY A 292 -4.04 9.65 10.41
N CYS A 293 -3.61 8.72 9.55
CA CYS A 293 -2.76 9.01 8.38
C CYS A 293 -3.41 9.97 7.37
N TYR A 294 -4.74 9.89 7.20
CA TYR A 294 -5.46 10.66 6.19
C TYR A 294 -5.97 12.02 6.67
N ARG A 295 -5.53 12.47 7.85
CA ARG A 295 -5.81 13.81 8.34
C ARG A 295 -5.40 14.87 7.33
N PHE A 296 -6.25 15.85 7.11
CA PHE A 296 -6.08 16.93 6.13
C PHE A 296 -5.93 16.46 4.66
N TRP A 297 -6.35 15.25 4.30
CA TRP A 297 -6.21 14.76 2.92
C TRP A 297 -6.93 15.67 1.90
N PRO A 298 -6.31 16.05 0.75
CA PRO A 298 -4.99 15.65 0.24
C PRO A 298 -3.86 16.69 0.48
N VAL A 299 -3.97 17.56 1.47
CA VAL A 299 -3.01 18.65 1.74
C VAL A 299 -1.60 18.11 1.96
N GLY A 300 -0.63 18.67 1.22
CA GLY A 300 0.78 18.28 1.25
C GLY A 300 1.09 16.90 0.65
N ARG A 301 0.11 16.19 0.11
CA ARG A 301 0.32 14.89 -0.55
C ARG A 301 0.62 15.10 -2.02
N GLY A 302 1.47 14.24 -2.55
CA GLY A 302 1.77 14.26 -3.97
C GLY A 302 2.83 13.25 -4.34
N ILE A 303 3.29 13.37 -5.57
CA ILE A 303 4.24 12.45 -6.16
C ILE A 303 5.25 13.20 -7.02
N PHE A 304 6.51 12.85 -6.89
CA PHE A 304 7.53 13.12 -7.90
C PHE A 304 7.73 11.87 -8.75
N TYR A 305 7.91 12.03 -10.07
CA TYR A 305 8.40 10.96 -10.94
C TYR A 305 9.17 11.51 -12.14
N ASN A 306 10.11 10.71 -12.65
CA ASN A 306 10.80 10.99 -13.90
C ASN A 306 9.93 10.58 -15.12
N PRO A 307 10.15 11.12 -16.33
CA PRO A 307 9.34 10.80 -17.51
C PRO A 307 9.35 9.31 -17.89
N ALA A 308 10.39 8.57 -17.51
CA ALA A 308 10.51 7.13 -17.74
C ALA A 308 9.72 6.28 -16.72
N GLU A 309 9.21 6.89 -15.65
CA GLU A 309 8.52 6.24 -14.53
C GLU A 309 9.35 5.13 -13.86
N THR A 310 10.68 5.33 -13.85
CA THR A 310 11.66 4.42 -13.25
C THR A 310 12.17 4.91 -11.90
N PHE A 311 11.88 6.16 -11.54
CA PHE A 311 12.17 6.73 -10.23
C PHE A 311 11.00 7.60 -9.75
N LEU A 312 10.51 7.33 -8.55
CA LEU A 312 9.34 7.97 -7.96
C LEU A 312 9.55 8.30 -6.49
N ILE A 313 8.93 9.37 -6.01
CA ILE A 313 8.86 9.70 -4.59
C ILE A 313 7.41 9.99 -4.23
N TRP A 314 6.83 9.16 -3.39
CA TRP A 314 5.56 9.47 -2.74
C TRP A 314 5.81 10.38 -1.55
N VAL A 315 5.01 11.43 -1.41
CA VAL A 315 5.15 12.42 -0.34
C VAL A 315 3.92 12.42 0.55
N ASN A 316 4.15 12.34 1.86
CA ASN A 316 3.15 12.42 2.93
C ASN A 316 2.05 11.33 2.89
N GLU A 317 2.43 10.10 2.59
CA GLU A 317 1.56 8.92 2.73
C GLU A 317 1.74 8.31 4.13
N GLU A 318 2.19 7.06 4.26
CA GLU A 318 2.47 6.40 5.55
C GLU A 318 3.70 7.02 6.22
N ASP A 319 4.73 7.33 5.43
CA ASP A 319 5.94 8.06 5.83
C ASP A 319 6.02 9.39 5.07
N HIS A 320 6.90 10.31 5.50
CA HIS A 320 7.09 11.59 4.80
C HIS A 320 7.50 11.34 3.34
N LEU A 321 8.43 10.41 3.12
CA LEU A 321 8.85 9.99 1.79
C LEU A 321 8.84 8.46 1.67
N ARG A 322 8.28 7.97 0.56
CA ARG A 322 8.54 6.61 0.06
C ARG A 322 9.20 6.73 -1.32
N ILE A 323 10.48 6.41 -1.37
CA ILE A 323 11.36 6.61 -2.53
C ILE A 323 11.48 5.26 -3.24
N ILE A 324 11.23 5.26 -4.55
CA ILE A 324 11.02 4.06 -5.34
C ILE A 324 11.89 4.14 -6.59
N SER A 325 12.63 3.07 -6.87
CA SER A 325 13.25 2.84 -8.17
C SER A 325 12.70 1.55 -8.75
N MET A 326 12.39 1.52 -10.04
CA MET A 326 11.85 0.33 -10.70
C MET A 326 12.20 0.26 -12.18
N ALA A 327 12.16 -0.94 -12.74
CA ALA A 327 12.34 -1.19 -14.16
C ALA A 327 11.60 -2.47 -14.60
N LYS A 328 11.23 -2.55 -15.88
CA LYS A 328 10.62 -3.73 -16.50
C LYS A 328 11.69 -4.73 -16.98
N CYS A 329 12.60 -5.13 -16.08
CA CYS A 329 13.67 -6.09 -16.34
C CYS A 329 14.28 -6.65 -15.04
N GLY A 330 15.11 -7.68 -15.16
CA GLY A 330 15.90 -8.28 -14.08
C GLY A 330 17.22 -7.57 -13.72
N ASP A 331 17.46 -6.38 -14.26
CA ASP A 331 18.65 -5.58 -13.96
C ASP A 331 18.52 -4.89 -12.59
N LEU A 332 18.80 -5.63 -11.53
CA LEU A 332 18.71 -5.14 -10.16
C LEU A 332 19.79 -4.10 -9.83
N GLY A 333 20.97 -4.20 -10.46
CA GLY A 333 22.07 -3.26 -10.28
C GLY A 333 21.72 -1.86 -10.75
N ASP A 334 21.15 -1.72 -11.96
CA ASP A 334 20.66 -0.44 -12.48
C ASP A 334 19.60 0.19 -11.56
N VAL A 335 18.60 -0.60 -11.17
CA VAL A 335 17.51 -0.14 -10.30
C VAL A 335 18.05 0.34 -8.94
N TYR A 336 19.01 -0.38 -8.38
CA TYR A 336 19.63 -0.06 -7.10
C TYR A 336 20.54 1.17 -7.17
N ASN A 337 21.37 1.28 -8.21
CA ASN A 337 22.23 2.44 -8.41
C ASN A 337 21.42 3.74 -8.58
N ARG A 338 20.34 3.70 -9.37
CA ARG A 338 19.41 4.83 -9.52
C ARG A 338 18.78 5.24 -8.18
N LEU A 339 18.43 4.27 -7.33
CA LEU A 339 17.92 4.55 -5.98
C LEU A 339 18.97 5.25 -5.11
N ILE A 340 20.21 4.75 -5.09
CA ILE A 340 21.31 5.34 -4.32
C ILE A 340 21.58 6.77 -4.80
N LYS A 341 21.62 7.01 -6.12
CA LYS A 341 21.79 8.36 -6.66
C LYS A 341 20.68 9.30 -6.18
N GLY A 342 19.41 8.86 -6.26
CA GLY A 342 18.27 9.64 -5.79
C GLY A 342 18.31 9.94 -4.28
N LEU A 343 18.69 8.95 -3.45
CA LEU A 343 18.89 9.16 -2.01
C LEU A 343 20.01 10.17 -1.73
N THR A 344 21.17 10.00 -2.39
CA THR A 344 22.33 10.89 -2.26
C THR A 344 21.97 12.32 -2.64
N ASP A 345 21.18 12.51 -3.70
CA ASP A 345 20.77 13.84 -4.14
C ASP A 345 19.77 14.50 -3.17
N LEU A 346 18.83 13.74 -2.58
CA LEU A 346 17.94 14.24 -1.54
C LEU A 346 18.69 14.66 -0.27
N GLU A 347 19.66 13.85 0.16
CA GLU A 347 20.45 14.08 1.38
C GLU A 347 21.35 15.32 1.31
N LYS A 348 21.55 15.91 0.13
CA LYS A 348 22.23 17.21 -0.02
C LYS A 348 21.47 18.36 0.67
N THR A 349 20.15 18.25 0.79
CA THR A 349 19.28 19.35 1.28
C THR A 349 18.30 18.91 2.37
N ILE A 350 18.08 17.61 2.52
CA ILE A 350 17.14 17.03 3.49
C ILE A 350 17.91 16.13 4.46
N ASN A 351 17.83 16.44 5.75
CA ASN A 351 18.31 15.53 6.79
C ASN A 351 17.20 14.53 7.14
N PHE A 352 17.53 13.24 7.12
CA PHE A 352 16.60 12.16 7.46
C PHE A 352 16.84 11.62 8.87
N MET A 353 15.76 11.29 9.55
CA MET A 353 15.76 10.75 10.90
C MET A 353 16.43 9.39 10.98
N ARG A 354 17.31 9.23 11.98
CA ARG A 354 17.93 7.96 12.33
C ARG A 354 17.89 7.73 13.84
N HIS A 355 17.64 6.49 14.24
CA HIS A 355 17.74 6.01 15.61
C HIS A 355 19.03 5.20 15.78
N PRO A 356 19.81 5.38 16.86
CA PRO A 356 21.07 4.66 17.05
C PRO A 356 20.93 3.14 17.02
N SER A 357 19.82 2.61 17.54
CA SER A 357 19.57 1.17 17.54
C SER A 357 18.81 0.66 16.31
N TYR A 358 17.94 1.47 15.72
CA TYR A 358 16.99 1.01 14.69
C TYR A 358 17.31 1.50 13.27
N GLY A 359 18.39 2.28 13.10
CA GLY A 359 18.78 2.85 11.81
C GLY A 359 17.77 3.89 11.32
N ASN A 360 17.36 3.82 10.05
CA ASN A 360 16.37 4.75 9.51
C ASN A 360 15.00 4.48 10.16
N VAL A 361 14.34 5.56 10.59
CA VAL A 361 13.11 5.47 11.39
C VAL A 361 11.89 5.70 10.52
N THR A 362 10.88 4.87 10.73
CA THR A 362 9.60 4.90 10.01
C THR A 362 8.45 4.99 11.00
N VAL A 363 7.27 5.34 10.49
CA VAL A 363 6.08 5.46 11.33
C VAL A 363 5.64 4.09 11.85
N CYS A 364 5.68 3.06 10.99
CA CYS A 364 5.41 1.68 11.37
C CYS A 364 6.71 0.95 11.76
N PRO A 365 6.82 0.33 12.95
CA PRO A 365 8.04 -0.38 13.35
C PRO A 365 8.43 -1.54 12.43
N THR A 366 7.50 -2.05 11.62
CA THR A 366 7.74 -3.10 10.63
C THR A 366 8.64 -2.65 9.47
N ASN A 367 8.81 -1.34 9.28
CA ASN A 367 9.60 -0.72 8.20
C ASN A 367 10.90 -0.08 8.71
N LEU A 368 11.34 -0.35 9.95
CA LEU A 368 12.62 0.14 10.49
C LEU A 368 13.84 -0.50 9.80
N GLY A 369 15.03 0.01 10.14
CA GLY A 369 16.30 -0.54 9.70
C GLY A 369 16.78 0.09 8.40
N THR A 370 16.92 -0.74 7.37
CA THR A 370 17.16 -0.31 5.99
C THR A 370 15.94 0.40 5.40
N THR A 371 14.74 0.12 5.95
CA THR A 371 13.41 0.44 5.39
C THR A 371 13.15 -0.18 4.01
N MET A 372 14.07 -1.02 3.55
CA MET A 372 14.14 -1.42 2.16
C MET A 372 13.24 -2.62 1.90
N ARG A 373 12.43 -2.50 0.86
CA ARG A 373 11.76 -3.63 0.23
C ARG A 373 12.17 -3.69 -1.24
N VAL A 374 12.90 -4.73 -1.56
CA VAL A 374 13.33 -5.11 -2.90
C VAL A 374 12.40 -6.24 -3.33
N SER A 375 11.76 -6.08 -4.49
CA SER A 375 10.73 -6.99 -5.00
C SER A 375 10.94 -7.24 -6.49
N VAL A 376 10.69 -8.48 -6.91
CA VAL A 376 10.75 -8.90 -8.30
C VAL A 376 9.43 -9.60 -8.65
N HIS A 377 8.76 -9.10 -9.69
CA HIS A 377 7.70 -9.85 -10.35
C HIS A 377 8.34 -10.86 -11.29
N ILE A 378 8.15 -12.14 -10.99
CA ILE A 378 8.76 -13.25 -11.70
C ILE A 378 7.71 -14.28 -12.09
N ARG A 379 7.88 -14.90 -13.26
CA ARG A 379 7.00 -15.95 -13.77
C ARG A 379 7.72 -17.30 -13.76
N LEU A 380 7.29 -18.20 -12.87
CA LEU A 380 7.84 -19.54 -12.68
C LEU A 380 6.70 -20.58 -12.72
N PRO A 381 6.16 -20.91 -13.92
CA PRO A 381 4.94 -21.70 -14.07
C PRO A 381 5.07 -23.16 -13.63
N LEU A 382 6.28 -23.75 -13.61
CA LEU A 382 6.49 -25.13 -13.17
C LEU A 382 6.72 -25.20 -11.66
N LEU A 383 7.60 -24.35 -11.12
CA LEU A 383 7.92 -24.29 -9.69
C LEU A 383 6.69 -23.91 -8.87
N SER A 384 5.85 -23.00 -9.38
CA SER A 384 4.62 -22.57 -8.70
C SER A 384 3.54 -23.67 -8.60
N ARG A 385 3.66 -24.79 -9.33
CA ARG A 385 2.76 -25.94 -9.17
C ARG A 385 2.98 -26.65 -7.84
N ASP A 386 4.20 -26.58 -7.28
CA ASP A 386 4.55 -27.15 -5.98
C ASP A 386 4.68 -26.03 -4.94
N GLN A 387 3.54 -25.67 -4.36
CA GLN A 387 3.45 -24.57 -3.39
C GLN A 387 4.27 -24.83 -2.11
N ASP A 388 4.43 -26.08 -1.70
CA ASP A 388 5.17 -26.43 -0.48
C ASP A 388 6.68 -26.29 -0.70
N ARG A 389 7.18 -26.77 -1.85
CA ARG A 389 8.58 -26.55 -2.26
C ARG A 389 8.87 -25.07 -2.42
N LEU A 390 7.99 -24.33 -3.08
CA LEU A 390 8.15 -22.89 -3.32
C LEU A 390 8.23 -22.11 -1.99
N LYS A 391 7.32 -22.38 -1.05
CA LYS A 391 7.32 -21.72 0.28
C LYS A 391 8.54 -22.10 1.12
N SER A 392 8.93 -23.37 1.12
CA SER A 392 10.11 -23.84 1.87
C SER A 392 11.39 -23.18 1.33
N MET A 393 11.56 -23.16 0.01
CA MET A 393 12.68 -22.50 -0.65
C MET A 393 12.73 -21.00 -0.33
N ALA A 394 11.60 -20.29 -0.41
CA ALA A 394 11.55 -18.89 -0.03
C ALA A 394 11.92 -18.66 1.45
N ALA A 395 11.45 -19.51 2.36
CA ALA A 395 11.76 -19.40 3.78
C ALA A 395 13.27 -19.60 4.05
N GLU A 396 13.88 -20.61 3.44
CA GLU A 396 15.33 -20.88 3.53
C GLU A 396 16.16 -19.71 3.00
N LEU A 397 15.69 -19.06 1.94
CA LEU A 397 16.34 -17.89 1.32
C LEU A 397 15.99 -16.55 1.99
N ASN A 398 15.26 -16.55 3.11
CA ASN A 398 14.77 -15.34 3.78
C ASN A 398 13.92 -14.41 2.89
N LEU A 399 13.17 -15.00 1.96
CA LEU A 399 12.26 -14.33 1.05
C LEU A 399 10.79 -14.47 1.48
N GLN A 400 9.97 -13.56 0.98
CA GLN A 400 8.52 -13.58 1.09
C GLN A 400 7.92 -13.61 -0.31
N ILE A 401 6.93 -14.49 -0.50
CA ILE A 401 6.16 -14.62 -1.73
C ILE A 401 4.77 -14.04 -1.53
N ARG A 402 4.31 -13.25 -2.50
CA ARG A 402 2.95 -12.69 -2.58
C ARG A 402 2.43 -12.86 -4.01
N GLY A 403 1.11 -12.78 -4.20
CA GLY A 403 0.54 -12.51 -5.51
C GLY A 403 0.85 -11.07 -5.97
N THR A 404 0.65 -10.79 -7.25
CA THR A 404 0.97 -9.48 -7.86
C THR A 404 0.09 -8.33 -7.38
N GLY A 405 -1.08 -8.64 -6.82
CA GLY A 405 -1.97 -7.64 -6.21
C GLY A 405 -1.56 -7.25 -4.77
N GLY A 406 -0.50 -7.83 -4.22
CA GLY A 406 0.01 -7.54 -2.88
C GLY A 406 -0.26 -8.67 -1.87
N GLU A 407 -0.24 -8.31 -0.58
CA GLU A 407 -0.40 -9.27 0.51
C GLU A 407 -1.75 -9.99 0.40
N HIS A 408 -1.74 -11.31 0.63
CA HIS A 408 -2.92 -12.19 0.55
C HIS A 408 -3.58 -12.34 -0.83
N THR A 409 -2.94 -11.88 -1.92
CA THR A 409 -3.44 -12.12 -3.29
C THR A 409 -2.90 -13.44 -3.86
N ALA A 410 -3.68 -14.08 -4.74
CA ALA A 410 -3.34 -15.36 -5.34
C ALA A 410 -2.22 -15.23 -6.40
N ILE A 411 -1.47 -16.32 -6.59
CA ILE A 411 -0.53 -16.46 -7.71
C ILE A 411 -1.33 -16.88 -8.93
N GLU A 412 -1.30 -16.07 -9.97
CA GLU A 412 -1.99 -16.31 -11.25
C GLU A 412 -0.95 -16.54 -12.35
N ASP A 413 -1.15 -17.56 -13.19
CA ASP A 413 -0.26 -17.92 -14.31
C ASP A 413 1.24 -18.11 -13.95
N GLY A 414 1.49 -18.51 -12.70
CA GLY A 414 2.84 -18.67 -12.15
C GLY A 414 3.57 -17.36 -11.89
N ILE A 415 2.88 -16.22 -11.96
CA ILE A 415 3.43 -14.88 -11.71
C ILE A 415 3.28 -14.54 -10.23
N MET A 416 4.40 -14.17 -9.60
CA MET A 416 4.46 -13.88 -8.17
C MET A 416 5.37 -12.68 -7.89
N ASP A 417 5.10 -12.00 -6.77
CA ASP A 417 5.97 -10.98 -6.18
C ASP A 417 6.87 -11.64 -5.13
N VAL A 418 8.17 -11.72 -5.42
CA VAL A 418 9.19 -12.25 -4.52
C VAL A 418 9.98 -11.08 -3.95
N SER A 419 10.05 -10.99 -2.62
CA SER A 419 10.71 -9.87 -1.94
C SER A 419 11.50 -10.31 -0.70
N ASN A 420 12.42 -9.48 -0.22
CA ASN A 420 13.11 -9.73 1.05
C ASN A 420 12.13 -9.71 2.23
N LYS A 421 12.29 -10.66 3.16
CA LYS A 421 11.52 -10.70 4.40
C LYS A 421 12.08 -9.75 5.46
N LYS A 422 13.41 -9.73 5.62
CA LYS A 422 14.11 -8.91 6.63
C LYS A 422 14.26 -7.46 6.17
N ARG A 423 14.16 -6.52 7.11
CA ARG A 423 14.46 -5.08 6.88
C ARG A 423 15.43 -4.50 7.91
N LEU A 424 15.50 -5.12 9.09
CA LEU A 424 16.32 -4.70 10.21
C LEU A 424 17.30 -5.82 10.62
N GLY A 425 18.51 -5.44 11.03
CA GLY A 425 19.61 -6.35 11.37
C GLY A 425 20.53 -6.73 10.22
N VAL A 426 20.34 -6.13 9.05
CA VAL A 426 21.11 -6.38 7.83
C VAL A 426 21.37 -5.04 7.15
N THR A 427 22.46 -4.94 6.39
CA THR A 427 22.73 -3.75 5.58
C THR A 427 21.88 -3.75 4.30
N GLU A 428 21.78 -2.59 3.65
CA GLU A 428 21.12 -2.46 2.35
C GLU A 428 21.74 -3.38 1.30
N PHE A 429 23.07 -3.47 1.27
CA PHE A 429 23.79 -4.30 0.30
C PHE A 429 23.62 -5.81 0.55
N GLU A 430 23.68 -6.25 1.81
CA GLU A 430 23.42 -7.65 2.18
C GLU A 430 22.03 -8.10 1.75
N LEU A 431 21.03 -7.23 1.94
CA LEU A 431 19.64 -7.50 1.58
C LEU A 431 19.47 -7.65 0.06
N ILE A 432 20.11 -6.79 -0.73
CA ILE A 432 20.11 -6.85 -2.18
C ILE A 432 20.79 -8.13 -2.69
N LYS A 433 21.96 -8.47 -2.15
CA LYS A 433 22.67 -9.72 -2.51
C LYS A 433 21.86 -10.96 -2.15
N THR A 434 21.24 -10.98 -0.97
CA THR A 434 20.37 -12.09 -0.53
C THR A 434 19.19 -12.27 -1.49
N LEU A 435 18.54 -11.18 -1.92
CA LEU A 435 17.47 -11.28 -2.91
C LEU A 435 17.99 -11.82 -4.23
N GLN A 436 19.11 -11.28 -4.73
CA GLN A 436 19.70 -11.68 -6.00
C GLN A 436 19.98 -13.19 -6.03
N GLU A 437 20.66 -13.71 -5.01
CA GLU A 437 20.95 -15.13 -4.86
C GLU A 437 19.67 -15.98 -4.84
N GLY A 438 18.66 -15.53 -4.09
CA GLY A 438 17.42 -16.28 -3.98
C GLY A 438 16.61 -16.31 -5.28
N ILE A 439 16.56 -15.20 -6.03
CA ILE A 439 15.91 -15.14 -7.35
C ILE A 439 16.64 -16.04 -8.36
N LEU A 440 17.97 -15.99 -8.41
CA LEU A 440 18.77 -16.87 -9.29
C LEU A 440 18.56 -18.35 -8.95
N THR A 441 18.46 -18.68 -7.66
CA THR A 441 18.17 -20.05 -7.19
C THR A 441 16.79 -20.53 -7.65
N MET A 442 15.77 -19.66 -7.55
CA MET A 442 14.42 -19.97 -8.03
C MET A 442 14.37 -20.14 -9.56
N ILE A 443 15.06 -19.28 -10.32
CA ILE A 443 15.17 -19.40 -11.78
C ILE A 443 15.83 -20.73 -12.16
N LYS A 444 16.93 -21.10 -11.48
CA LYS A 444 17.59 -22.38 -11.71
C LYS A 444 16.66 -23.56 -11.43
N ALA A 445 15.88 -23.51 -10.35
CA ALA A 445 14.92 -24.55 -10.02
C ALA A 445 13.82 -24.69 -11.09
N GLU A 446 13.38 -23.58 -11.70
CA GLU A 446 12.46 -23.59 -12.85
C GLU A 446 13.10 -24.21 -14.08
N GLN A 447 14.33 -23.82 -14.44
CA GLN A 447 15.08 -24.39 -15.57
C GLN A 447 15.27 -25.90 -15.45
N GLU A 448 15.54 -26.40 -14.23
CA GLU A 448 15.65 -27.84 -13.97
C GLU A 448 14.32 -28.60 -14.14
N LEU A 449 13.19 -27.93 -13.94
CA LEU A 449 11.86 -28.49 -14.21
C LEU A 449 11.56 -28.46 -15.71
N GLU A 450 11.89 -27.37 -16.39
CA GLU A 450 11.72 -27.24 -17.85
C GLU A 450 12.53 -28.28 -18.62
N ALA A 451 13.74 -28.60 -18.16
CA ALA A 451 14.58 -29.63 -18.79
C ALA A 451 14.05 -31.07 -18.63
N LYS A 452 13.05 -31.27 -17.77
CA LYS A 452 12.40 -32.57 -17.52
C LYS A 452 11.05 -32.71 -18.25
N GLU A 453 10.49 -31.61 -18.74
CA GLU A 453 9.36 -31.61 -19.69
C GLU A 453 9.88 -31.83 -21.12
#